data_AF-A0A4U0MKU3-F1
#
_entry.id   AF-A0A4U0MKU3-F1
#
_cell.length_a   1.000
_cell.length_b   1.000
_cell.length_c   1.000
_cell.angle_alpha   90.00
_cell.angle_beta   90.00
_cell.angle_gamma   90.00
#
_symmetry.space_group_name_H-M   'P 1'
#
loop_
_entity.id
_entity.type
_entity.pdbx_description
1 polymer ?
#
loop_
_entity_poly.entity_id
_entity_poly.type
_entity_poly.pdbx_seq_one_letter_code
_entity_poly.pdbx_strand_id
1 'polypeptide(L)' 'MAGQPLTTAQLDRLDAATALHLSLTGGCPACDLEPDEMCVACGLCNCDRHDTCVRPTDTTTETT' A
#
# COMPACT_ATOMS: atom_id res chain seq x y z
N MET A 1 -27.33 0.68 -21.70
CA MET A 1 -26.81 2.02 -21.35
C MET A 1 -25.30 1.94 -21.43
N ALA A 2 -24.69 2.55 -22.44
CA ALA A 2 -23.22 2.56 -22.56
C ALA A 2 -22.68 3.58 -21.55
N GLY A 3 -21.98 3.12 -20.52
CA GLY A 3 -21.29 4.00 -19.57
C GLY A 3 -20.20 4.77 -20.32
N GLN A 4 -20.23 6.10 -20.24
CA GLN A 4 -19.18 6.93 -20.82
C GLN A 4 -17.86 6.65 -20.10
N PRO A 5 -16.72 6.52 -20.82
CA PRO A 5 -15.43 6.33 -20.17
C PRO A 5 -15.07 7.56 -19.35
N LEU A 6 -14.37 7.33 -18.23
CA LEU A 6 -13.87 8.41 -17.38
C LEU A 6 -12.82 9.23 -18.13
N THR A 7 -12.83 10.54 -17.91
CA THR A 7 -11.78 11.46 -18.37
C THR A 7 -10.52 11.29 -17.53
N THR A 8 -9.36 11.68 -18.08
CA THR A 8 -8.08 11.69 -17.34
C THR A 8 -8.19 12.46 -16.03
N ALA A 9 -8.80 13.65 -16.04
CA ALA A 9 -9.02 14.44 -14.82
C ALA A 9 -9.96 13.78 -13.78
N GLN A 10 -10.77 12.79 -14.18
CA GLN A 10 -11.54 11.97 -13.24
C GLN A 10 -10.68 10.84 -12.67
N LEU A 11 -9.82 10.22 -13.50
CA LEU A 11 -8.87 9.21 -13.05
C LEU A 11 -7.86 9.79 -12.06
N ASP A 12 -7.26 10.95 -12.37
CA ASP A 12 -6.31 11.63 -11.47
C ASP A 12 -6.91 11.93 -10.09
N ARG A 13 -8.21 12.26 -10.05
CA ARG A 13 -8.94 12.50 -8.79
C ARG A 13 -9.18 11.22 -8.01
N LEU A 14 -9.43 10.11 -8.69
CA LEU A 14 -9.57 8.80 -8.05
C LEU A 14 -8.22 8.35 -7.49
N ASP A 15 -7.14 8.47 -8.26
CA ASP A 15 -5.80 8.11 -7.80
C ASP A 15 -5.37 8.92 -6.58
N ALA A 16 -5.62 10.23 -6.59
CA ALA A 16 -5.37 11.08 -5.44
C ALA A 16 -6.21 10.68 -4.21
N ALA A 17 -7.47 10.29 -4.41
CA ALA A 17 -8.34 9.83 -3.34
C ALA A 17 -7.88 8.49 -2.76
N THR A 18 -7.47 7.54 -3.61
CA THR A 18 -6.91 6.25 -3.20
C THR A 18 -5.60 6.45 -2.43
N ALA A 19 -4.69 7.27 -2.94
CA ALA A 19 -3.43 7.58 -2.26
C ALA A 19 -3.65 8.22 -0.87
N LEU A 20 -4.63 9.12 -0.77
CA LEU A 20 -5.04 9.70 0.51
C LEU A 20 -5.66 8.66 1.44
N HIS A 21 -6.51 7.78 0.92
CA HIS A 21 -7.12 6.69 1.69
C HIS A 21 -6.05 5.80 2.32
N LEU A 22 -5.12 5.28 1.50
CA LEU A 22 -3.99 4.49 1.95
C LEU A 22 -3.20 5.23 3.05
N SER A 23 -2.87 6.49 2.83
CA SER A 23 -2.15 7.30 3.83
C SER A 23 -2.90 7.42 5.16
N LEU A 24 -4.23 7.51 5.13
CA LEU A 24 -5.05 7.67 6.33
C LEU A 24 -5.27 6.35 7.07
N THR A 25 -5.43 5.25 6.34
CA THR A 25 -5.68 3.91 6.89
C THR A 25 -4.39 3.19 7.31
N GLY A 26 -3.22 3.69 6.93
CA GLY A 26 -1.92 3.10 7.26
C GLY A 26 -1.31 2.25 6.14
N GLY A 27 -1.87 2.34 4.93
CA GLY A 27 -1.30 1.83 3.68
C GLY A 27 -0.14 2.69 3.16
N CYS A 28 0.53 2.21 2.09
CA CYS A 28 1.63 2.90 1.44
C CYS A 28 1.20 3.32 0.02
N PRO A 29 0.86 4.59 -0.22
CA PRO A 29 0.42 5.05 -1.54
C PRO A 29 1.54 4.99 -2.60
N ALA A 30 2.80 5.10 -2.18
CA ALA A 30 3.94 5.05 -3.10
C ALA A 30 4.25 3.63 -3.58
N CYS A 31 3.96 2.65 -2.72
CA CYS A 31 4.18 1.23 -2.99
C CYS A 31 2.84 0.52 -3.39
N ASP A 32 1.70 1.24 -3.41
CA ASP A 32 0.31 0.78 -3.64
C ASP A 32 -0.07 -0.44 -2.77
N LEU A 33 0.19 -0.33 -1.47
CA LEU A 33 -0.04 -1.41 -0.51
C LEU A 33 -1.07 -1.00 0.54
N GLU A 34 -2.01 -1.91 0.82
CA GLU A 34 -3.00 -1.75 1.87
C GLU A 34 -2.37 -1.82 3.28
N PRO A 35 -3.10 -1.40 4.33
CA PRO A 35 -2.58 -1.38 5.70
C PRO A 35 -2.16 -2.76 6.25
N ASP A 36 -2.77 -3.84 5.78
CA ASP A 36 -2.47 -5.22 6.16
C ASP A 36 -1.36 -5.86 5.31
N GLU A 37 -0.82 -5.13 4.33
CA GLU A 37 0.23 -5.60 3.44
C GLU A 37 1.63 -5.13 3.86
N MET A 38 2.63 -5.98 3.65
CA MET A 38 4.01 -5.71 4.03
C MET A 38 4.76 -4.99 2.92
N CYS A 39 5.28 -3.80 3.21
CA CYS A 39 6.12 -3.06 2.29
C CYS A 39 7.62 -3.34 2.46
N VAL A 40 8.20 -4.18 1.58
CA VAL A 40 9.64 -4.49 1.58
C VAL A 40 10.48 -3.36 0.95
N ALA A 41 9.96 -2.71 -0.11
CA ALA A 41 10.71 -1.74 -0.91
C ALA A 41 10.93 -0.40 -0.18
N CYS A 42 9.91 0.07 0.53
CA CYS A 42 9.94 1.36 1.19
C CYS A 42 10.77 1.34 2.51
N GLY A 43 11.21 0.15 3.00
CA GLY A 43 12.01 -0.04 4.23
C GLY A 43 11.26 0.29 5.54
N LEU A 44 10.14 0.98 5.42
CA LEU A 44 9.16 1.32 6.45
C LEU A 44 8.07 0.25 6.43
N CYS A 45 7.76 -0.31 7.59
CA CYS A 45 6.57 -1.15 7.72
C CYS A 45 5.36 -0.21 7.63
N ASN A 46 4.34 -0.53 6.82
CA ASN A 46 2.99 0.08 6.98
C ASN A 46 2.42 -0.11 8.39
N CYS A 47 3.06 -0.99 9.13
CA CYS A 47 2.81 -1.42 10.48
C CYS A 47 3.19 -0.38 11.55
N ASP A 48 3.43 0.89 11.21
CA ASP A 48 3.70 2.00 12.16
C ASP A 48 2.52 2.22 13.16
N ARG A 49 1.40 1.51 12.96
CA ARG A 49 0.25 1.44 13.88
C ARG A 49 -0.02 0.08 14.52
N HIS A 50 0.78 -0.95 14.22
CA HIS A 50 0.62 -2.27 14.83
C HIS A 50 1.80 -2.51 15.76
N ASP A 51 1.60 -2.25 17.05
CA ASP A 51 2.56 -2.53 18.13
C ASP A 51 3.04 -4.00 18.16
N THR A 52 2.33 -4.88 17.44
CA THR A 52 2.55 -6.32 17.34
C THR A 52 3.21 -6.75 16.03
N CYS A 53 3.60 -5.82 15.15
CA CYS A 53 4.19 -6.20 13.89
C CYS A 53 5.55 -6.87 14.06
N VAL A 54 5.62 -8.15 13.70
CA VAL A 54 6.86 -8.90 13.60
C VAL A 54 7.28 -8.90 12.13
N ARG A 55 8.31 -8.11 11.77
CA ARG A 55 8.96 -8.28 10.47
C ARG A 55 9.49 -9.71 10.41
N PRO A 56 9.22 -10.49 9.35
CA PRO A 56 10.06 -11.65 9.09
C PRO A 56 11.49 -11.09 8.96
N THR A 57 12.35 -11.46 9.90
CA THR A 57 13.78 -11.21 9.74
C THR A 57 14.18 -11.93 8.45
N ASP A 58 15.04 -11.30 7.64
CA ASP A 58 15.74 -11.98 6.55
C ASP A 58 16.63 -13.09 7.15
N THR A 59 16.00 -14.16 7.62
CA THR A 59 16.66 -15.42 7.91
C THR A 59 16.36 -16.27 6.70
N THR A 60 17.09 -16.01 5.62
CA THR A 60 17.37 -17.05 4.64
C THR A 60 18.08 -18.17 5.39
N THR A 61 17.31 -19.10 5.97
CA THR A 61 17.83 -20.42 6.28
C THR A 61 17.89 -21.13 4.94
N GLU A 62 19.06 -21.00 4.31
CA GLU A 62 19.52 -21.93 3.29
C GLU A 62 19.31 -23.36 3.83
N THR A 63 18.57 -24.19 3.11
CA THR A 63 18.55 -25.64 3.37
C THR A 63 18.58 -26.38 2.04
N THR A 64 19.81 -26.78 1.71
CA THR A 64 20.24 -27.90 0.85
C THR A 64 20.11 -27.75 -0.66
#